data_AF-S2W283-F1
#
_entry.id   AF-S2W283-F1
#
_cell.length_a   1.000
_cell.length_b   1.000
_cell.length_c   1.000
_cell.angle_alpha   90.00
_cell.angle_beta   90.00
_cell.angle_gamma   90.00
#
_symmetry.space_group_name_H-M   'P 1'
#
loop_
_entity.id
_entity.type
_entity.pdbx_description
1 polymer ?
#
loop_
_entity_poly.entity_id
_entity_poly.type
_entity_poly.pdbx_seq_one_letter_code
_entity_poly.pdbx_strand_id
1 'polypeptide(L)'
;MSGPRLPIFSKWVYVLDMAKRYAITKWQRNLPNADSSKAALFLPGKRYAFPLPGLIFPALALRDAGWTIWYADIDMVGFEDEEIRSLVNEALAEMSAQAGAKQQLVVAKSIGSMGAKWAAENSVPAVWFTPVLNDAQVVDDIKASTAPRLLIGGTSDSYWDADAARSTGGEIVEVEGRDHSFLVRDWRSVLEDTGLVTEKIEEFVSKNC
;
A
#
# COMPACT_ATOMS: atom_id res chain seq x y z
N MET A 1 54.93 6.44 -24.11
CA MET A 1 53.69 7.10 -23.66
C MET A 1 52.54 6.12 -23.80
N SER A 2 52.08 5.56 -22.69
CA SER A 2 50.87 4.74 -22.59
C SER A 2 50.43 4.73 -21.13
N GLY A 3 49.57 5.68 -20.77
CA GLY A 3 48.95 5.73 -19.44
C GLY A 3 47.90 4.64 -19.27
N PRO A 4 47.63 4.18 -18.03
CA PRO A 4 46.64 3.15 -17.79
C PRO A 4 45.21 3.70 -17.97
N ARG A 5 44.38 2.95 -18.68
CA ARG A 5 42.93 3.20 -18.83
C ARG A 5 42.23 2.87 -17.51
N LEU A 6 41.44 3.82 -17.01
CA LEU A 6 40.49 3.62 -15.91
C LEU A 6 39.35 2.68 -16.36
N PRO A 7 38.93 1.69 -15.56
CA PRO A 7 37.67 1.03 -15.79
C PRO A 7 36.52 1.94 -15.34
N ILE A 8 35.69 2.32 -16.29
CA ILE A 8 34.32 2.81 -16.11
C ILE A 8 33.47 1.60 -15.66
N PHE A 9 32.40 1.86 -14.89
CA PHE A 9 31.45 0.93 -14.25
C PHE A 9 31.71 0.66 -12.75
N SER A 10 31.32 1.62 -11.92
CA SER A 10 30.97 1.37 -10.52
C SER A 10 29.69 0.51 -10.45
N LYS A 11 29.87 -0.78 -10.19
CA LYS A 11 28.79 -1.74 -9.93
C LYS A 11 28.32 -1.51 -8.50
N TRP A 12 27.20 -0.82 -8.30
CA TRP A 12 26.49 -0.85 -7.02
C TRP A 12 25.86 -2.23 -6.88
N VAL A 13 26.58 -3.13 -6.23
CA VAL A 13 25.98 -4.36 -5.72
C VAL A 13 25.28 -3.95 -4.43
N TYR A 14 23.95 -3.81 -4.49
CA TYR A 14 23.17 -3.93 -3.28
C TYR A 14 23.48 -5.32 -2.70
N VAL A 15 24.03 -5.35 -1.50
CA VAL A 15 24.07 -6.57 -0.70
C VAL A 15 22.60 -6.87 -0.38
N LEU A 16 21.95 -7.63 -1.24
CA LEU A 16 20.68 -8.28 -0.92
C LEU A 16 21.00 -9.23 0.22
N ASP A 17 20.56 -8.88 1.42
CA ASP A 17 20.42 -9.84 2.49
C ASP A 17 19.51 -10.95 1.98
N MET A 18 20.08 -12.10 1.64
CA MET A 18 19.35 -13.23 1.09
C MET A 18 18.35 -13.83 2.08
N ALA A 19 18.36 -13.39 3.35
CA ALA A 19 17.33 -13.72 4.33
C ALA A 19 16.10 -12.79 4.25
N LYS A 20 16.26 -11.55 3.78
CA LYS A 20 15.21 -10.54 3.82
C LYS A 20 14.31 -10.62 2.60
N ARG A 21 13.04 -10.96 2.83
CA ARG A 21 12.04 -11.20 1.79
C ARG A 21 11.22 -9.96 1.43
N TYR A 22 11.71 -8.77 1.78
CA TYR A 22 11.11 -7.51 1.35
C TYR A 22 12.16 -6.41 1.21
N ALA A 23 11.88 -5.45 0.35
CA ALA A 23 12.64 -4.21 0.20
C ALA A 23 11.74 -3.01 0.49
N ILE A 24 12.26 -2.02 1.21
CA ILE A 24 11.55 -0.78 1.52
C ILE A 24 12.19 0.35 0.74
N THR A 25 11.35 1.13 0.05
CA THR A 25 11.82 2.21 -0.80
C THR A 25 11.11 3.52 -0.43
N LYS A 26 11.90 4.54 -0.07
CA LYS A 26 11.44 5.93 -0.14
C LYS A 26 11.31 6.32 -1.60
N TRP A 27 10.11 6.67 -2.06
CA TRP A 27 9.87 6.89 -3.48
C TRP A 27 10.69 8.05 -4.03
N GLN A 28 11.41 7.84 -5.13
CA GLN A 28 12.31 8.84 -5.70
C GLN A 28 11.58 10.07 -6.28
N ARG A 29 10.27 9.96 -6.52
CA ARG A 29 9.45 11.06 -7.03
C ARG A 29 8.80 11.91 -5.92
N ASN A 30 9.16 11.70 -4.66
CA ASN A 30 8.79 12.60 -3.58
C ASN A 30 9.26 14.04 -3.86
N LEU A 31 8.48 15.02 -3.39
CA LEU A 31 8.87 16.42 -3.53
C LEU A 31 10.12 16.71 -2.67
N PRO A 32 11.09 17.52 -3.15
CA PRO A 32 12.28 17.87 -2.37
C PRO A 32 11.98 18.51 -1.02
N ASN A 33 10.84 19.21 -0.93
CA ASN A 33 10.36 19.90 0.26
C ASN A 33 9.16 19.18 0.92
N ALA A 34 8.99 17.88 0.66
CA ALA A 34 7.93 17.10 1.31
C ALA A 34 8.07 17.21 2.84
N ASP A 35 6.93 17.30 3.52
CA ASP A 35 6.90 17.41 4.98
C ASP A 35 7.40 16.09 5.58
N SER A 36 8.59 16.11 6.19
CA SER A 36 9.17 14.93 6.82
C SER A 36 8.36 14.44 8.03
N SER A 37 7.37 15.21 8.49
CA SER A 37 6.45 14.80 9.55
C SER A 37 5.27 13.96 9.07
N LYS A 38 5.06 13.84 7.74
CA LYS A 38 3.98 13.05 7.13
C LYS A 38 4.52 11.94 6.22
N ALA A 39 4.13 10.69 6.45
CA ALA A 39 4.49 9.56 5.59
C ALA A 39 3.32 8.66 5.23
N ALA A 40 3.17 8.35 3.94
CA ALA A 40 2.21 7.38 3.45
C ALA A 40 2.95 6.09 3.07
N LEU A 41 2.54 4.98 3.68
CA LEU A 41 3.20 3.69 3.65
C LEU A 41 2.40 2.74 2.74
N PHE A 42 2.90 2.49 1.54
CA PHE A 42 2.21 1.71 0.53
C PHE A 42 2.60 0.23 0.60
N LEU A 43 1.58 -0.64 0.66
CA LEU A 43 1.72 -2.09 0.62
C LEU A 43 1.06 -2.65 -0.64
N PRO A 44 1.83 -2.94 -1.70
CA PRO A 44 1.32 -3.51 -2.94
C PRO A 44 0.76 -4.93 -2.76
N GLY A 45 -0.02 -5.37 -3.75
CA GLY A 45 -0.65 -6.69 -3.75
C GLY A 45 0.19 -7.76 -4.45
N LYS A 46 -0.21 -9.02 -4.32
CA LYS A 46 0.38 -10.13 -5.09
C LYS A 46 0.23 -9.87 -6.59
N ARG A 47 1.36 -9.81 -7.31
CA ARG A 47 1.42 -9.46 -8.75
C ARG A 47 0.81 -8.09 -9.08
N TYR A 48 0.67 -7.21 -8.10
CA TYR A 48 0.15 -5.85 -8.28
C TYR A 48 1.15 -4.88 -7.66
N ALA A 49 2.16 -4.49 -8.44
CA ALA A 49 3.26 -3.66 -7.96
C ALA A 49 2.83 -2.21 -7.70
N PHE A 50 3.62 -1.48 -6.90
CA PHE A 50 3.41 -0.07 -6.57
C PHE A 50 3.07 0.86 -7.77
N PRO A 51 3.74 0.77 -8.95
CA PRO A 51 3.46 1.70 -10.05
C PRO A 51 2.16 1.41 -10.83
N LEU A 52 1.30 0.50 -10.37
CA LEU A 52 0.00 0.25 -11.02
C LEU A 52 -1.07 1.29 -10.62
N PRO A 53 -2.06 1.55 -11.51
CA PRO A 53 -2.97 2.70 -11.41
C PRO A 53 -3.62 2.92 -10.04
N GLY A 54 -4.12 1.85 -9.41
CA GLY A 54 -4.80 1.93 -8.11
C GLY A 54 -3.90 2.30 -6.92
N LEU A 55 -2.58 2.39 -7.11
CA LEU A 55 -1.62 2.84 -6.09
C LEU A 55 -0.84 4.08 -6.52
N ILE A 56 -0.41 4.15 -7.79
CA ILE A 56 0.43 5.24 -8.27
C ILE A 56 -0.28 6.60 -8.30
N PHE A 57 -1.57 6.64 -8.66
CA PHE A 57 -2.32 7.91 -8.68
C PHE A 57 -2.68 8.40 -7.27
N PRO A 58 -3.14 7.55 -6.34
CA PRO A 58 -3.22 7.91 -4.92
C PRO A 58 -1.88 8.40 -4.36
N ALA A 59 -0.76 7.75 -4.70
CA ALA A 59 0.57 8.20 -4.27
C ALA A 59 0.93 9.59 -4.82
N LEU A 60 0.57 9.89 -6.07
CA LEU A 60 0.76 11.23 -6.65
C LEU A 60 -0.09 12.28 -5.92
N ALA A 61 -1.38 12.01 -5.67
CA ALA A 61 -2.25 12.93 -4.94
C ALA A 61 -1.75 13.21 -3.52
N LEU A 62 -1.38 12.16 -2.77
CA LEU A 62 -0.82 12.32 -1.42
C LEU A 62 0.51 13.06 -1.42
N ARG A 63 1.38 12.76 -2.39
CA ARG A 63 2.64 13.50 -2.56
C ARG A 63 2.37 14.99 -2.81
N ASP A 64 1.41 15.32 -3.67
CA ASP A 64 1.05 16.70 -3.98
C ASP A 64 0.41 17.41 -2.77
N ALA A 65 -0.22 16.65 -1.88
CA ALA A 65 -0.66 17.09 -0.55
C ALA A 65 0.45 17.11 0.53
N GLY A 66 1.71 16.90 0.15
CA GLY A 66 2.88 17.04 1.01
C GLY A 66 3.33 15.79 1.76
N TRP A 67 2.71 14.63 1.51
CA TRP A 67 3.11 13.37 2.14
C TRP A 67 4.41 12.82 1.52
N THR A 68 5.27 12.28 2.38
CA THR A 68 6.42 11.48 1.91
C THR A 68 5.96 10.05 1.64
N ILE A 69 6.08 9.60 0.39
CA ILE A 69 5.67 8.26 -0.04
C ILE A 69 6.78 7.25 0.18
N TRP A 70 6.42 6.15 0.83
CA TRP A 70 7.21 4.94 0.98
C TRP A 70 6.42 3.76 0.45
N TYR A 71 7.11 2.74 -0.07
CA TYR A 71 6.46 1.48 -0.44
C TYR A 71 7.37 0.29 -0.15
N ALA A 72 6.75 -0.87 0.06
CA ALA A 72 7.45 -2.15 0.17
C ALA A 72 7.27 -3.01 -1.07
N ASP A 73 8.32 -3.70 -1.50
CA ASP A 73 8.23 -4.83 -2.43
C ASP A 73 8.46 -6.11 -1.62
N ILE A 74 7.47 -7.00 -1.57
CA ILE A 74 7.53 -8.22 -0.75
C ILE A 74 7.60 -9.44 -1.67
N ASP A 75 8.63 -10.26 -1.50
CA ASP A 75 8.77 -11.57 -2.14
C ASP A 75 7.99 -12.63 -1.35
N MET A 76 6.83 -13.00 -1.88
CA MET A 76 5.91 -13.97 -1.29
C MET A 76 6.09 -15.37 -1.90
N VAL A 77 7.11 -15.61 -2.73
CA VAL A 77 7.26 -16.87 -3.46
C VAL A 77 7.60 -18.01 -2.50
N GLY A 78 6.73 -19.02 -2.49
CA GLY A 78 6.89 -20.24 -1.69
C GLY A 78 6.44 -20.11 -0.23
N PHE A 79 5.78 -19.01 0.13
CA PHE A 79 5.22 -18.80 1.46
C PHE A 79 3.72 -19.04 1.50
N GLU A 80 3.27 -19.58 2.62
CA GLU A 80 1.85 -19.71 2.96
C GLU A 80 1.31 -18.40 3.59
N ASP A 81 -0.01 -18.28 3.73
CA ASP A 81 -0.66 -17.04 4.12
C ASP A 81 -0.17 -16.47 5.47
N GLU A 82 0.14 -17.32 6.45
CA GLU A 82 0.64 -16.85 7.75
C GLU A 82 2.08 -16.32 7.69
N GLU A 83 2.93 -16.93 6.86
CA GLU A 83 4.29 -16.44 6.63
C GLU A 83 4.24 -15.11 5.87
N ILE A 84 3.36 -15.00 4.87
CA ILE A 84 3.13 -13.74 4.14
C ILE A 84 2.62 -12.66 5.10
N ARG A 85 1.70 -13.00 6.02
CA ARG A 85 1.20 -12.07 7.03
C ARG A 85 2.32 -11.55 7.93
N SER A 86 3.21 -12.42 8.41
CA SER A 86 4.39 -12.00 9.18
C SER A 86 5.25 -11.03 8.38
N LEU A 87 5.57 -11.38 7.13
CA LEU A 87 6.38 -10.54 6.24
C LEU A 87 5.75 -9.16 5.96
N VAL A 88 4.43 -9.10 5.76
CA VAL A 88 3.71 -7.83 5.55
C VAL A 88 3.79 -6.95 6.80
N ASN A 89 3.57 -7.51 7.99
CA ASN A 89 3.64 -6.76 9.25
C ASN A 89 5.08 -6.31 9.56
N GLU A 90 6.08 -7.15 9.34
CA GLU A 90 7.50 -6.80 9.48
C GLU A 90 7.92 -5.68 8.52
N ALA A 91 7.56 -5.81 7.24
CA ALA A 91 7.85 -4.78 6.23
C ALA A 91 7.19 -3.45 6.58
N LEU A 92 5.94 -3.47 7.06
CA LEU A 92 5.24 -2.26 7.46
C LEU A 92 5.87 -1.62 8.70
N ALA A 93 6.22 -2.41 9.71
CA ALA A 93 6.86 -1.93 10.93
C ALA A 93 8.23 -1.29 10.64
N GLU A 94 9.05 -1.93 9.81
CA GLU A 94 10.33 -1.35 9.42
C GLU A 94 10.16 -0.11 8.55
N MET A 95 9.21 -0.12 7.61
CA MET A 95 8.93 1.04 6.76
C MET A 95 8.47 2.24 7.58
N SER A 96 7.61 2.03 8.58
CA SER A 96 7.21 3.04 9.54
C SER A 96 8.40 3.59 10.33
N ALA A 97 9.27 2.71 10.85
CA ALA A 97 10.45 3.10 11.60
C ALA A 97 11.45 3.91 10.76
N GLN A 98 11.68 3.50 9.50
CA GLN A 98 12.54 4.23 8.56
C GLN A 98 11.94 5.59 8.17
N ALA A 99 10.62 5.67 8.01
CA ALA A 99 9.93 6.91 7.71
C ALA A 99 10.06 7.91 8.86
N GLY A 100 9.94 7.45 10.12
CA GLY A 100 10.11 8.28 11.32
C GLY A 100 9.14 9.46 11.41
N ALA A 101 8.06 9.44 10.64
CA ALA A 101 7.09 10.51 10.53
C ALA A 101 6.11 10.48 11.71
N LYS A 102 5.70 11.66 12.18
CA LYS A 102 4.73 11.81 13.27
C LYS A 102 3.32 11.43 12.84
N GLN A 103 2.97 11.76 11.61
CA GLN A 103 1.70 11.46 10.99
C GLN A 103 1.94 10.41 9.91
N GLN A 104 1.24 9.28 10.02
CA GLN A 104 1.39 8.15 9.12
C GLN A 104 0.03 7.72 8.57
N LEU A 105 0.06 7.14 7.37
CA LEU A 105 -1.10 6.57 6.69
C LEU A 105 -0.67 5.27 6.04
N VAL A 106 -1.42 4.19 6.24
CA VAL A 106 -1.23 2.94 5.49
C VAL A 106 -2.11 2.97 4.23
N VAL A 107 -1.56 2.62 3.07
CA VAL A 107 -2.32 2.41 1.83
C VAL A 107 -1.98 1.03 1.30
N ALA A 108 -2.89 0.07 1.44
CA ALA A 108 -2.60 -1.33 1.20
C ALA A 108 -3.55 -1.95 0.19
N LYS A 109 -3.01 -2.81 -0.69
CA LYS A 109 -3.75 -3.50 -1.75
C LYS A 109 -3.76 -5.00 -1.53
N SER A 110 -4.93 -5.64 -1.57
CA SER A 110 -5.05 -7.11 -1.48
C SER A 110 -4.27 -7.64 -0.29
N ILE A 111 -3.27 -8.51 -0.50
CA ILE A 111 -2.40 -9.09 0.52
C ILE A 111 -1.77 -8.05 1.47
N GLY A 112 -1.61 -6.79 1.06
CA GLY A 112 -1.19 -5.71 1.95
C GLY A 112 -2.15 -5.51 3.13
N SER A 113 -3.43 -5.91 3.02
CA SER A 113 -4.41 -5.87 4.09
C SER A 113 -4.07 -6.78 5.27
N MET A 114 -3.15 -7.73 5.09
CA MET A 114 -2.58 -8.52 6.19
C MET A 114 -1.79 -7.64 7.20
N GLY A 115 -1.43 -6.41 6.82
CA GLY A 115 -0.84 -5.40 7.71
C GLY A 115 -1.86 -4.68 8.61
N ALA A 116 -3.15 -5.06 8.57
CA ALA A 116 -4.20 -4.45 9.38
C ALA A 116 -3.92 -4.56 10.89
N LYS A 117 -3.34 -5.68 11.35
CA LYS A 117 -2.95 -5.87 12.74
C LYS A 117 -2.02 -4.76 13.22
N TRP A 118 -0.93 -4.53 12.48
CA TRP A 118 0.02 -3.47 12.80
C TRP A 118 -0.63 -2.09 12.79
N ALA A 119 -1.48 -1.80 11.80
CA ALA A 119 -2.17 -0.50 11.73
C ALA A 119 -3.09 -0.27 12.94
N ALA A 120 -3.81 -1.31 13.37
CA ALA A 120 -4.67 -1.26 14.55
C ALA A 120 -3.87 -1.05 15.85
N GLU A 121 -2.81 -1.83 16.07
CA GLU A 121 -1.96 -1.74 17.27
C GLU A 121 -1.25 -0.39 17.40
N ASN A 122 -0.90 0.23 16.28
CA ASN A 122 -0.21 1.53 16.24
C ASN A 122 -1.17 2.72 16.06
N SER A 123 -2.49 2.48 16.02
CA SER A 123 -3.51 3.53 15.81
C SER A 123 -3.25 4.38 14.56
N VAL A 124 -2.77 3.75 13.48
CA VAL A 124 -2.45 4.44 12.22
C VAL A 124 -3.68 4.37 11.29
N PRO A 125 -4.15 5.52 10.76
CA PRO A 125 -5.20 5.53 9.75
C PRO A 125 -4.82 4.70 8.52
N ALA A 126 -5.81 4.05 7.89
CA ALA A 126 -5.53 3.12 6.79
C ALA A 126 -6.56 3.16 5.66
N VAL A 127 -6.05 3.02 4.43
CA VAL A 127 -6.83 2.73 3.23
C VAL A 127 -6.56 1.29 2.81
N TRP A 128 -7.63 0.51 2.71
CA TRP A 128 -7.63 -0.88 2.26
C TRP A 128 -8.26 -0.95 0.87
N PHE A 129 -7.44 -1.05 -0.17
CA PHE A 129 -7.89 -1.17 -1.55
C PHE A 129 -7.97 -2.65 -1.95
N THR A 130 -9.16 -3.13 -2.31
CA THR A 130 -9.47 -4.55 -2.56
C THR A 130 -8.93 -5.48 -1.47
N PRO A 131 -9.25 -5.26 -0.18
CA PRO A 131 -8.77 -6.10 0.91
C PRO A 131 -9.26 -7.54 0.78
N VAL A 132 -8.50 -8.47 1.36
CA VAL A 132 -8.82 -9.91 1.36
C VAL A 132 -9.89 -10.21 2.42
N LEU A 133 -11.15 -9.84 2.17
CA LEU A 133 -12.23 -9.92 3.19
C LEU A 133 -12.82 -11.31 3.40
N ASN A 134 -12.45 -12.29 2.58
CA ASN A 134 -12.74 -13.71 2.84
C ASN A 134 -11.76 -14.35 3.85
N ASP A 135 -10.75 -13.60 4.30
CA ASP A 135 -9.89 -13.94 5.43
C ASP A 135 -10.43 -13.28 6.70
N ALA A 136 -10.99 -14.10 7.61
CA ALA A 136 -11.58 -13.62 8.86
C ALA A 136 -10.57 -12.86 9.74
N GLN A 137 -9.28 -13.21 9.70
CA GLN A 137 -8.26 -12.52 10.48
C GLN A 137 -8.02 -11.10 9.96
N VAL A 138 -8.02 -10.90 8.63
CA VAL A 138 -7.95 -9.55 8.04
C VAL A 138 -9.16 -8.73 8.48
N VAL A 139 -10.36 -9.29 8.47
CA VAL A 139 -11.58 -8.58 8.90
C VAL A 139 -11.51 -8.19 10.38
N ASP A 140 -11.12 -9.12 11.25
CA ASP A 140 -10.99 -8.89 12.69
C ASP A 140 -9.91 -7.84 13.00
N ASP A 141 -8.76 -7.91 12.32
CA ASP A 141 -7.67 -6.94 12.49
C ASP A 141 -8.07 -5.53 12.04
N ILE A 142 -8.78 -5.40 10.90
CA ILE A 142 -9.31 -4.11 10.45
C ILE A 142 -10.33 -3.56 11.46
N LYS A 143 -11.21 -4.44 11.97
CA LYS A 143 -12.25 -4.09 12.95
C LYS A 143 -11.67 -3.67 14.30
N ALA A 144 -10.53 -4.24 14.70
CA ALA A 144 -9.84 -3.90 15.94
C ALA A 144 -9.27 -2.47 15.95
N SER A 145 -9.07 -1.86 14.78
CA SER A 145 -8.54 -0.49 14.70
C SER A 145 -9.51 0.53 15.28
N THR A 146 -8.99 1.46 16.09
CA THR A 146 -9.71 2.66 16.54
C THR A 146 -9.45 3.87 15.65
N ALA A 147 -8.45 3.77 14.76
CA ALA A 147 -8.13 4.83 13.81
C ALA A 147 -9.11 4.84 12.62
N PRO A 148 -9.27 6.00 11.95
CA PRO A 148 -10.03 6.09 10.71
C PRO A 148 -9.55 5.07 9.67
N ARG A 149 -10.50 4.45 8.97
CA ARG A 149 -10.21 3.44 7.96
C ARG A 149 -11.18 3.56 6.80
N LEU A 150 -10.66 3.43 5.59
CA LEU A 150 -11.40 3.41 4.34
C LEU A 150 -11.19 2.06 3.66
N LEU A 151 -12.27 1.41 3.24
CA LEU A 151 -12.24 0.19 2.44
C LEU A 151 -12.80 0.53 1.05
N ILE A 152 -12.04 0.21 0.00
CA ILE A 152 -12.47 0.39 -1.39
C ILE A 152 -12.46 -0.97 -2.05
N GLY A 153 -13.57 -1.40 -2.64
CA GLY A 153 -13.69 -2.70 -3.28
C GLY A 153 -14.64 -2.71 -4.46
N GLY A 154 -14.62 -3.80 -5.22
CA GLY A 154 -15.47 -3.99 -6.39
C GLY A 154 -16.46 -5.14 -6.19
N THR A 155 -17.69 -5.00 -6.68
CA THR A 155 -18.72 -6.04 -6.49
C THR A 155 -18.47 -7.33 -7.28
N SER A 156 -17.51 -7.33 -8.20
CA SER A 156 -17.04 -8.52 -8.93
C SER A 156 -15.70 -9.05 -8.43
N ASP A 157 -15.17 -8.52 -7.33
CA ASP A 157 -13.98 -9.04 -6.67
C ASP A 157 -14.35 -10.26 -5.81
N SER A 158 -13.73 -11.41 -6.08
CA SER A 158 -13.96 -12.66 -5.33
C SER A 158 -13.50 -12.61 -3.87
N TYR A 159 -12.67 -11.63 -3.52
CA TYR A 159 -12.20 -11.38 -2.16
C TYR A 159 -13.06 -10.36 -1.41
N TRP A 160 -13.96 -9.66 -2.11
CA TRP A 160 -14.83 -8.67 -1.50
C TRP A 160 -16.07 -9.33 -0.91
N ASP A 161 -16.31 -9.04 0.37
CA ASP A 161 -17.52 -9.40 1.09
C ASP A 161 -18.09 -8.11 1.69
N ALA A 162 -19.25 -7.69 1.19
CA ALA A 162 -19.87 -6.44 1.58
C ALA A 162 -20.36 -6.43 3.04
N ASP A 163 -20.77 -7.59 3.57
CA ASP A 163 -21.16 -7.72 4.99
C ASP A 163 -19.92 -7.69 5.89
N ALA A 164 -18.85 -8.38 5.50
CA ALA A 164 -17.56 -8.30 6.20
C ALA A 164 -17.03 -6.86 6.20
N ALA A 165 -17.07 -6.16 5.06
CA ALA A 165 -16.67 -4.76 4.95
C ALA A 165 -17.48 -3.87 5.92
N ARG A 166 -18.81 -3.98 5.91
CA ARG A 166 -19.70 -3.25 6.85
C ARG A 166 -19.39 -3.56 8.30
N SER A 167 -19.08 -4.81 8.62
CA SER A 167 -18.75 -5.24 9.98
C SER A 167 -17.49 -4.58 10.54
N THR A 168 -16.60 -4.09 9.68
CA THR A 168 -15.40 -3.38 10.10
C THR A 168 -15.69 -2.01 10.69
N GLY A 169 -16.85 -1.39 10.42
CA GLY A 169 -17.18 -0.03 10.86
C GLY A 169 -16.37 1.09 10.18
N GLY A 170 -15.65 0.77 9.10
CA GLY A 170 -14.94 1.75 8.27
C GLY A 170 -15.83 2.51 7.29
N GLU A 171 -15.27 3.54 6.67
CA GLU A 171 -15.86 4.13 5.45
C GLU A 171 -15.72 3.14 4.29
N ILE A 172 -16.76 2.99 3.47
CA ILE A 172 -16.82 1.96 2.42
C ILE A 172 -17.13 2.63 1.09
N VAL A 173 -16.31 2.34 0.09
CA VAL A 173 -16.54 2.69 -1.31
C VAL A 173 -16.62 1.38 -2.10
N GLU A 174 -17.83 1.03 -2.50
CA GLU A 174 -18.09 -0.15 -3.32
C GLU A 174 -18.32 0.29 -4.77
N VAL A 175 -17.54 -0.26 -5.70
CA VAL A 175 -17.57 0.10 -7.12
C VAL A 175 -18.15 -1.05 -7.95
N GLU A 176 -19.26 -0.75 -8.62
CA GLU A 176 -20.04 -1.76 -9.32
C GLU A 176 -19.26 -2.43 -10.47
N GLY A 177 -19.28 -3.77 -10.48
CA GLY A 177 -18.74 -4.60 -11.54
C GLY A 177 -17.23 -4.59 -11.66
N ARG A 178 -16.50 -4.14 -10.63
CA ARG A 178 -15.03 -4.13 -10.60
C ARG A 178 -14.47 -5.37 -9.93
N ASP A 179 -13.41 -5.89 -10.54
CA ASP A 179 -12.70 -7.08 -10.10
C ASP A 179 -11.60 -6.72 -9.09
N HIS A 180 -10.85 -7.72 -8.65
CA HIS A 180 -9.78 -7.56 -7.67
C HIS A 180 -8.59 -6.68 -8.14
N SER A 181 -8.46 -6.44 -9.44
CA SER A 181 -7.37 -5.65 -10.01
C SER A 181 -7.78 -4.21 -10.34
N PHE A 182 -9.06 -3.98 -10.67
CA PHE A 182 -9.55 -2.76 -11.32
C PHE A 182 -8.88 -2.52 -12.69
N LEU A 183 -8.40 -3.58 -13.36
CA LEU A 183 -7.66 -3.49 -14.64
C LEU A 183 -8.27 -4.30 -15.79
N VAL A 184 -9.38 -5.03 -15.58
CA VAL A 184 -9.91 -5.98 -16.58
C VAL A 184 -10.87 -5.38 -17.61
N ARG A 185 -11.20 -4.09 -17.50
CA ARG A 185 -12.06 -3.38 -18.47
C ARG A 185 -11.21 -2.62 -19.50
N ASP A 186 -11.88 -1.90 -20.41
CA ASP A 186 -11.18 -1.05 -21.36
C ASP A 186 -10.43 0.09 -20.64
N TRP A 187 -9.41 0.63 -21.30
CA TRP A 187 -8.51 1.61 -20.68
C TRP A 187 -9.21 2.89 -20.20
N ARG A 188 -10.37 3.27 -20.77
CA ARG A 188 -11.12 4.45 -20.30
C ARG A 188 -11.78 4.15 -18.96
N SER A 189 -12.42 2.98 -18.85
CA SER A 189 -12.97 2.52 -17.57
C SER A 189 -11.89 2.50 -16.48
N VAL A 190 -10.69 1.96 -16.78
CA VAL A 190 -9.57 1.94 -15.83
C VAL A 190 -9.15 3.33 -15.37
N LEU A 191 -9.12 4.32 -16.28
CA LEU A 191 -8.81 5.71 -15.93
C LEU A 191 -9.89 6.34 -15.04
N GLU A 192 -11.17 6.12 -15.37
CA GLU A 192 -12.31 6.61 -14.58
C GLU A 192 -12.29 6.02 -13.17
N ASP A 193 -12.10 4.70 -13.06
CA ASP A 193 -12.02 4.02 -11.77
C ASP A 193 -10.84 4.50 -10.94
N THR A 194 -9.69 4.69 -11.59
CA THR A 194 -8.49 5.20 -10.92
C THR A 194 -8.70 6.63 -10.41
N GLY A 195 -9.41 7.46 -11.18
CA GLY A 195 -9.82 8.79 -10.76
C GLY A 195 -10.69 8.75 -9.51
N LEU A 196 -11.74 7.91 -9.52
CA LEU A 196 -12.63 7.71 -8.38
C LEU A 196 -11.87 7.22 -7.13
N VAL A 197 -11.04 6.18 -7.28
CA VAL A 197 -10.24 5.64 -6.17
C VAL A 197 -9.33 6.72 -5.58
N THR A 198 -8.67 7.50 -6.43
CA THR A 198 -7.77 8.57 -6.01
C THR A 198 -8.52 9.67 -5.26
N GLU A 199 -9.65 10.13 -5.79
CA GLU A 199 -10.52 11.14 -5.16
C GLU A 199 -10.98 10.68 -3.78
N LYS A 200 -11.46 9.43 -3.64
CA LYS A 200 -11.92 8.92 -2.35
C LYS A 200 -10.83 8.76 -1.32
N ILE A 201 -9.61 8.43 -1.74
CA ILE A 201 -8.46 8.41 -0.84
C ILE A 201 -8.11 9.84 -0.41
N GLU A 202 -8.08 10.80 -1.32
CA GLU A 202 -7.81 12.20 -1.01
C GLU A 202 -8.84 12.80 -0.05
N GLU A 203 -10.13 12.59 -0.31
CA GLU A 203 -11.24 12.99 0.57
C GLU A 203 -11.06 12.41 1.98
N PHE A 204 -10.82 11.10 2.08
CA PHE A 204 -10.61 10.42 3.35
C PHE A 204 -9.42 11.00 4.12
N VAL A 205 -8.28 11.19 3.45
CA VAL A 205 -7.06 11.70 4.11
C VAL A 205 -7.26 13.15 4.55
N SER A 206 -7.86 14.00 3.72
CA SER A 206 -8.11 15.41 4.08
C SER A 206 -8.99 15.58 5.32
N LYS A 207 -9.91 14.64 5.55
CA LYS A 207 -10.85 14.63 6.68
C LYS A 207 -10.25 14.06 7.96
N ASN A 208 -9.35 13.09 7.85
CA ASN A 208 -8.98 12.22 8.96
C ASN A 208 -7.49 12.28 9.35
N CYS A 209 -6.64 12.96 8.58
CA CYS A 209 -5.20 12.94 8.76
C CYS A 209 -4.60 14.35 8.82
#